data_AF-A0A956DNM3-F1
#
_entry.id   AF-A0A956DNM3-F1
#
_cell.length_a   1.000
_cell.length_b   1.000
_cell.length_c   1.000
_cell.angle_alpha   90.00
_cell.angle_beta   90.00
_cell.angle_gamma   90.00
#
_symmetry.space_group_name_H-M   'P 1'
#
loop_
_entity.id
_entity.type
_entity.pdbx_description
1 polymer ?
#
loop_
_entity_poly.entity_id
_entity_poly.type
_entity_poly.pdbx_seq_one_letter_code
_entity_poly.pdbx_strand_id
1 'polypeptide(L)'
;EAIAEMKADGMEYEERMAALEKLTYPRPNAALIEGMFDELCAQQPWLGRDFVRPKGVARELYERSLDLRSFVIDYKLEQSEGTVLRYFTDVYKALQQSVPSWAVTDEVEDMIDFFSATVRGIDASLIEEWERLRDPDYQPRPDEPEPEAVSRGITADHRAFTVMLRNAAFRLVRALARGQFEEAATLVATPPDQEAWTAERFEQSLAPFFEDHRAIRIDPHARSTEFCVIEQEDGRYRLRQRLLDPDEHDDWYLEIWIDGAQADEDGSPTLVLHHLGD
;
A
#
# COMPACT_ATOMS: atom_id res chain seq x y z
N GLU A 1 -17.04 -7.83 10.14
CA GLU A 1 -17.82 -8.34 9.00
C GLU A 1 -18.49 -9.68 9.30
N ALA A 2 -17.75 -10.74 9.65
CA ALA A 2 -18.30 -12.07 9.93
C ALA A 2 -19.53 -12.12 10.86
N ILE A 3 -19.58 -11.35 11.95
CA ILE A 3 -20.75 -11.32 12.85
C ILE A 3 -22.00 -10.76 12.15
N ALA A 4 -21.85 -9.77 11.26
CA ALA A 4 -22.97 -9.16 10.56
C ALA A 4 -23.53 -10.10 9.48
N GLU A 5 -22.64 -10.79 8.77
CA GLU A 5 -23.00 -11.84 7.80
C GLU A 5 -23.69 -13.01 8.49
N MET A 6 -23.13 -13.53 9.59
CA MET A 6 -23.75 -14.62 10.34
C MET A 6 -25.12 -14.23 10.95
N LYS A 7 -25.33 -12.94 11.26
CA LYS A 7 -26.65 -12.43 11.68
C LYS A 7 -27.62 -12.36 10.50
N ALA A 8 -27.16 -11.97 9.32
CA ALA A 8 -27.97 -11.94 8.11
C ALA A 8 -28.40 -13.36 7.69
N ASP A 9 -27.53 -14.35 7.92
CA ASP A 9 -27.79 -15.77 7.70
C ASP A 9 -28.71 -16.40 8.76
N GLY A 10 -29.14 -15.63 9.77
CA GLY A 10 -30.04 -16.09 10.82
C GLY A 10 -29.40 -17.05 11.83
N MET A 11 -28.07 -17.09 11.95
CA MET A 11 -27.40 -17.96 12.93
C MET A 11 -27.72 -17.55 14.36
N GLU A 12 -27.99 -18.55 15.19
CA GLU A 12 -28.20 -18.37 16.62
C GLU A 12 -26.94 -17.83 17.30
N TYR A 13 -27.11 -17.14 18.44
CA TYR A 13 -25.98 -16.47 19.12
C TYR A 13 -24.85 -17.44 19.49
N GLU A 14 -25.18 -18.61 20.02
CA GLU A 14 -24.18 -19.62 20.41
C GLU A 14 -23.42 -20.17 19.21
N GLU A 15 -24.11 -20.42 18.10
CA GLU A 15 -23.50 -20.87 16.85
C GLU A 15 -22.55 -19.81 16.27
N ARG A 16 -22.93 -18.54 16.34
CA ARG A 16 -22.06 -17.41 15.95
C ARG A 16 -20.79 -17.36 16.80
N MET A 17 -20.91 -17.51 18.12
CA MET A 17 -19.73 -17.52 18.99
C MET A 17 -18.81 -18.72 18.71
N ALA A 18 -19.38 -19.90 18.49
CA ALA A 18 -18.60 -21.09 18.13
C ALA A 18 -17.94 -20.98 16.74
N ALA A 19 -18.59 -20.31 15.78
CA ALA A 19 -18.03 -20.04 14.46
C ALA A 19 -16.90 -18.99 14.54
N LEU A 20 -17.06 -17.96 15.36
CA LEU A 20 -16.03 -16.95 15.61
C LEU A 20 -14.77 -17.54 16.25
N GLU A 21 -14.90 -18.49 17.17
CA GLU A 21 -13.74 -19.18 17.75
C GLU A 21 -12.91 -19.95 16.71
N LYS A 22 -13.55 -20.42 15.65
CA LYS A 22 -12.89 -21.11 14.53
C LYS A 22 -12.36 -20.14 13.47
N LEU A 23 -12.80 -18.89 13.49
CA LEU A 23 -12.36 -17.89 12.54
C LEU A 23 -10.90 -17.52 12.84
N THR A 24 -10.03 -17.88 11.91
CA THR A 24 -8.61 -17.52 11.97
C THR A 24 -8.28 -16.47 10.91
N TYR A 25 -7.15 -15.81 11.06
CA TYR A 25 -6.69 -14.82 10.09
C TYR A 25 -6.23 -15.49 8.79
N PRO A 26 -6.21 -14.76 7.65
CA PRO A 26 -5.68 -15.30 6.40
C PRO A 26 -4.21 -15.72 6.52
N ARG A 27 -3.93 -16.98 6.15
CA ARG A 27 -2.58 -17.57 6.12
C ARG A 27 -2.20 -17.92 4.67
N PRO A 28 -1.88 -16.91 3.83
CA PRO A 28 -1.57 -17.14 2.42
C PRO A 28 -0.38 -18.09 2.29
N ASN A 29 -0.49 -19.03 1.34
CA ASN A 29 0.53 -20.05 1.06
C ASN A 29 0.96 -20.90 2.27
N ALA A 30 0.12 -21.04 3.31
CA ALA A 30 0.49 -21.75 4.54
C ALA A 30 1.03 -23.16 4.29
N ALA A 31 0.30 -23.97 3.51
CA ALA A 31 0.72 -25.35 3.22
C ALA A 31 2.09 -25.42 2.52
N LEU A 32 2.36 -24.49 1.61
CA LEU A 32 3.66 -24.41 0.92
C LEU A 32 4.77 -23.99 1.88
N ILE A 33 4.54 -22.92 2.64
CA ILE A 33 5.52 -22.35 3.57
C ILE A 33 5.85 -23.35 4.69
N GLU A 34 4.83 -23.95 5.30
CA GLU A 34 4.98 -24.96 6.35
C GLU A 34 5.70 -26.20 5.82
N GLY A 35 5.34 -26.70 4.63
CA GLY A 35 6.02 -27.82 3.98
C GLY A 35 7.50 -27.55 3.68
N MET A 36 7.83 -26.38 3.12
CA MET A 36 9.22 -25.98 2.87
C MET A 36 10.02 -25.83 4.17
N PHE A 37 9.39 -25.33 5.23
CA PHE A 37 10.04 -25.20 6.54
C PHE A 37 10.30 -26.57 7.18
N ASP A 38 9.38 -27.51 7.05
CA ASP A 38 9.58 -28.89 7.52
C ASP A 38 10.76 -29.57 6.83
N GLU A 39 10.89 -29.40 5.51
CA GLU A 39 12.05 -29.89 4.74
C GLU A 39 13.37 -29.24 5.20
N LEU A 40 13.36 -27.94 5.48
CA LEU A 40 14.52 -27.22 5.99
C LEU A 40 14.92 -27.72 7.39
N CYS A 41 13.95 -27.89 8.30
CA CYS A 41 14.18 -28.44 9.64
C CYS A 41 14.73 -29.88 9.59
N ALA A 42 14.32 -30.69 8.61
CA ALA A 42 14.87 -32.03 8.41
C ALA A 42 16.37 -31.99 8.06
N GLN A 43 16.81 -30.97 7.32
CA GLN A 43 18.21 -30.79 6.94
C GLN A 43 19.03 -30.04 8.00
N GLN A 44 18.40 -29.23 8.85
CA GLN A 44 19.06 -28.35 9.83
C GLN A 44 18.38 -28.52 11.21
N PRO A 45 18.69 -29.59 11.96
CA PRO A 45 17.95 -29.97 13.18
C PRO A 45 17.99 -28.97 14.35
N TRP A 46 18.87 -27.96 14.28
CA TRP A 46 18.93 -26.89 15.28
C TRP A 46 17.89 -25.77 15.06
N LEU A 47 17.22 -25.75 13.90
CA LEU A 47 16.04 -24.92 13.68
C LEU A 47 14.86 -25.58 14.42
N GLY A 48 14.45 -24.99 15.54
CA GLY A 48 13.28 -25.48 16.29
C GLY A 48 11.99 -25.43 15.44
N ARG A 49 10.96 -26.19 15.85
CA ARG A 49 9.74 -26.40 15.06
C ARG A 49 8.68 -25.29 15.15
N ASP A 50 8.85 -24.30 16.02
CA ASP A 50 7.75 -23.40 16.43
C ASP A 50 7.70 -22.02 15.75
N PHE A 51 8.53 -21.77 14.73
CA PHE A 51 8.83 -20.39 14.32
C PHE A 51 8.01 -19.83 13.16
N VAL A 52 7.41 -20.66 12.29
CA VAL A 52 6.73 -20.12 11.10
C VAL A 52 5.24 -19.93 11.35
N ARG A 53 4.80 -18.68 11.22
CA ARG A 53 3.39 -18.27 11.36
C ARG A 53 3.02 -17.39 10.15
N PRO A 54 2.59 -18.00 9.03
CA PRO A 54 2.25 -17.27 7.81
C PRO A 54 1.12 -16.29 8.09
N LYS A 55 1.25 -15.05 7.62
CA LYS A 55 0.26 -13.98 7.84
C LYS A 55 0.12 -13.10 6.61
N GLY A 56 -1.10 -12.65 6.35
CA GLY A 56 -1.44 -11.85 5.17
C GLY A 56 -1.22 -10.34 5.29
N VAL A 57 -0.77 -9.82 6.43
CA VAL A 57 -0.78 -8.36 6.71
C VAL A 57 -0.01 -7.53 5.67
N ALA A 58 1.23 -7.91 5.36
CA ALA A 58 2.07 -7.19 4.39
C ALA A 58 1.56 -7.38 2.96
N ARG A 59 1.12 -8.60 2.65
CA ARG A 59 0.49 -8.92 1.36
C ARG A 59 -0.72 -8.03 1.13
N GLU A 60 -1.58 -7.88 2.12
CA GLU A 60 -2.77 -7.04 2.02
C GLU A 60 -2.41 -5.58 1.81
N LEU A 61 -1.45 -5.02 2.57
CA LEU A 61 -1.00 -3.65 2.38
C LEU A 61 -0.52 -3.42 0.93
N TYR A 62 0.33 -4.32 0.41
CA TYR A 62 0.88 -4.25 -0.94
C TYR A 62 -0.18 -4.45 -2.02
N GLU A 63 -0.93 -5.54 -1.94
CA GLU A 63 -1.97 -5.87 -2.90
C GLU A 63 -3.03 -4.79 -2.91
N ARG A 64 -3.37 -4.17 -1.77
CA ARG A 64 -4.34 -3.07 -1.68
C ARG A 64 -3.75 -1.71 -2.06
N SER A 65 -2.43 -1.59 -2.17
CA SER A 65 -1.70 -0.34 -2.41
C SER A 65 -2.06 0.74 -1.38
N LEU A 66 -2.20 0.35 -0.11
CA LEU A 66 -2.52 1.26 0.99
C LEU A 66 -1.26 1.92 1.54
N ASP A 67 -1.38 3.17 1.96
CA ASP A 67 -0.42 3.81 2.88
C ASP A 67 -0.66 3.35 4.33
N LEU A 68 0.32 3.58 5.21
CA LEU A 68 0.21 3.16 6.62
C LEU A 68 -0.99 3.82 7.32
N ARG A 69 -1.21 5.13 7.11
CA ARG A 69 -2.26 5.88 7.80
C ARG A 69 -3.63 5.31 7.47
N SER A 70 -3.91 5.07 6.20
CA SER A 70 -5.15 4.45 5.72
C SER A 70 -5.30 3.04 6.29
N PHE A 71 -4.23 2.25 6.32
CA PHE A 71 -4.26 0.93 6.94
C PHE A 71 -4.57 1.00 8.45
N VAL A 72 -3.99 1.95 9.17
CA VAL A 72 -4.25 2.15 10.61
C VAL A 72 -5.70 2.56 10.85
N ILE A 73 -6.25 3.47 10.04
CA ILE A 73 -7.63 3.93 10.14
C ILE A 73 -8.61 2.81 9.80
N ASP A 74 -8.43 2.12 8.68
CA ASP A 74 -9.29 1.03 8.21
C ASP A 74 -9.46 -0.06 9.28
N TYR A 75 -8.35 -0.42 9.94
CA TYR A 75 -8.32 -1.47 10.96
C TYR A 75 -8.44 -0.96 12.39
N LYS A 76 -8.56 0.35 12.61
CA LYS A 76 -8.65 0.99 13.93
C LYS A 76 -7.49 0.57 14.85
N LEU A 77 -6.28 0.72 14.33
CA LEU A 77 -5.01 0.30 14.94
C LEU A 77 -4.22 1.48 15.51
N GLU A 78 -4.86 2.60 15.86
CA GLU A 78 -4.19 3.83 16.28
C GLU A 78 -3.27 3.59 17.49
N GLN A 79 -3.68 2.72 18.42
CA GLN A 79 -2.86 2.34 19.58
C GLN A 79 -1.72 1.35 19.25
N SER A 80 -1.72 0.77 18.05
CA SER A 80 -0.76 -0.25 17.60
C SER A 80 0.02 0.17 16.36
N GLU A 81 -0.09 1.43 15.92
CA GLU A 81 0.56 1.97 14.72
C GLU A 81 2.06 1.69 14.71
N GLY A 82 2.78 1.95 15.80
CA GLY A 82 4.22 1.67 15.91
C GLY A 82 4.58 0.18 15.76
N THR A 83 3.69 -0.73 16.20
CA THR A 83 3.90 -2.18 16.00
C THR A 83 3.72 -2.58 14.54
N VAL A 84 2.72 -1.98 13.86
CA VAL A 84 2.47 -2.19 12.44
C VAL A 84 3.63 -1.65 11.61
N LEU A 85 4.11 -0.44 11.92
CA LEU A 85 5.28 0.15 11.27
C LEU A 85 6.52 -0.72 11.44
N ARG A 86 6.83 -1.17 12.66
CA ARG A 86 7.95 -2.10 12.90
C ARG A 86 7.81 -3.36 12.05
N TYR A 87 6.61 -3.93 11.97
CA TYR A 87 6.36 -5.11 11.15
C TYR A 87 6.66 -4.84 9.67
N PHE A 88 6.25 -3.69 9.11
CA PHE A 88 6.58 -3.33 7.72
C PHE A 88 8.07 -3.02 7.52
N THR A 89 8.73 -2.43 8.50
CA THR A 89 10.20 -2.27 8.51
C THR A 89 10.91 -3.62 8.50
N ASP A 90 10.44 -4.60 9.27
CA ASP A 90 10.99 -5.95 9.29
C ASP A 90 10.78 -6.64 7.92
N VAL A 91 9.62 -6.45 7.28
CA VAL A 91 9.33 -6.95 5.93
C VAL A 91 10.26 -6.34 4.88
N TYR A 92 10.42 -5.01 4.89
CA TYR A 92 11.35 -4.31 3.99
C TYR A 92 12.78 -4.85 4.12
N LYS A 93 13.29 -4.95 5.36
CA LYS A 93 14.63 -5.49 5.62
C LYS A 93 14.74 -6.95 5.18
N ALA A 94 13.73 -7.77 5.44
CA ALA A 94 13.73 -9.18 5.03
C ALA A 94 13.80 -9.32 3.50
N LEU A 95 12.99 -8.55 2.75
CA LEU A 95 13.02 -8.55 1.28
C LEU A 95 14.39 -8.13 0.75
N GLN A 96 14.95 -7.04 1.29
CA GLN A 96 16.24 -6.49 0.83
C GLN A 96 17.44 -7.41 1.16
N GLN A 97 17.41 -8.11 2.30
CA GLN A 97 18.58 -8.83 2.81
C GLN A 97 18.52 -10.34 2.55
N SER A 98 17.32 -10.91 2.44
CA SER A 98 17.14 -12.37 2.39
C SER A 98 16.92 -12.91 0.99
N VAL A 99 16.47 -12.06 0.04
CA VAL A 99 16.28 -12.46 -1.36
C VAL A 99 17.64 -12.41 -2.08
N PRO A 100 18.14 -13.53 -2.61
CA PRO A 100 19.38 -13.53 -3.37
C PRO A 100 19.25 -12.69 -4.64
N SER A 101 20.33 -12.05 -5.08
CA SER A 101 20.31 -11.15 -6.26
C SER A 101 19.78 -11.79 -7.55
N TRP A 102 20.00 -13.09 -7.74
CA TRP A 102 19.50 -13.82 -8.92
C TRP A 102 17.99 -14.14 -8.85
N ALA A 103 17.37 -13.97 -7.69
CA ALA A 103 15.93 -14.16 -7.47
C ALA A 103 15.17 -12.84 -7.36
N VAL A 104 15.86 -11.70 -7.45
CA VAL A 104 15.24 -10.37 -7.49
C VAL A 104 14.68 -10.17 -8.89
N THR A 105 13.37 -10.31 -9.02
CA THR A 105 12.61 -9.96 -10.23
C THR A 105 12.07 -8.54 -10.12
N ASP A 106 11.56 -7.98 -11.22
CA ASP A 106 10.96 -6.65 -11.25
C ASP A 106 9.83 -6.50 -10.22
N GLU A 107 9.05 -7.56 -9.98
CA GLU A 107 8.00 -7.56 -8.95
C GLU A 107 8.57 -7.51 -7.53
N VAL A 108 9.70 -8.18 -7.28
CA VAL A 108 10.38 -8.11 -5.98
C VAL A 108 10.97 -6.72 -5.77
N GLU A 109 11.55 -6.11 -6.79
CA GLU A 109 12.03 -4.72 -6.72
C GLU A 109 10.88 -3.75 -6.43
N ASP A 110 9.72 -3.89 -7.09
CA ASP A 110 8.54 -3.06 -6.82
C ASP A 110 8.04 -3.23 -5.37
N MET A 111 8.06 -4.46 -4.83
CA MET A 111 7.74 -4.69 -3.42
C MET A 111 8.74 -4.03 -2.47
N ILE A 112 10.04 -4.13 -2.75
CA ILE A 112 11.09 -3.48 -1.94
C ILE A 112 10.89 -1.97 -1.95
N ASP A 113 10.67 -1.39 -3.13
CA ASP A 113 10.42 0.04 -3.30
C ASP A 113 9.14 0.45 -2.56
N PHE A 114 8.05 -0.31 -2.68
CA PHE A 114 6.79 -0.07 -1.97
C PHE A 114 6.98 0.00 -0.45
N PHE A 115 7.57 -1.03 0.17
CA PHE A 115 7.75 -1.05 1.62
C PHE A 115 8.81 -0.04 2.09
N SER A 116 9.82 0.26 1.27
CA SER A 116 10.78 1.34 1.54
C SER A 116 10.05 2.68 1.64
N ALA A 117 9.17 2.99 0.68
CA ALA A 117 8.37 4.21 0.70
C ALA A 117 7.41 4.26 1.90
N THR A 118 6.76 3.14 2.25
CA THR A 118 5.92 3.06 3.45
C THR A 118 6.69 3.40 4.72
N VAL A 119 7.91 2.89 4.88
CA VAL A 119 8.73 3.11 6.08
C VAL A 119 9.32 4.52 6.13
N ARG A 120 9.73 5.07 4.97
CA ARG A 120 10.34 6.41 4.88
C ARG A 120 9.33 7.55 4.99
N GLY A 121 8.09 7.34 4.57
CA GLY A 121 7.04 8.35 4.62
C GLY A 121 6.52 8.70 6.02
N ILE A 122 7.12 8.13 7.08
CA ILE A 122 6.70 8.36 8.47
C ILE A 122 7.86 9.04 9.19
N ASP A 123 7.58 10.18 9.80
CA ASP A 123 8.54 10.92 10.62
C ASP A 123 9.15 10.00 11.68
N ALA A 124 10.48 9.94 11.71
CA ALA A 124 11.27 9.16 12.67
C ALA A 124 10.89 9.46 14.14
N SER A 125 10.25 10.60 14.40
CA SER A 125 9.74 11.02 15.71
C SER A 125 8.74 10.03 16.31
N LEU A 126 7.91 9.35 15.51
CA LEU A 126 6.92 8.36 16.00
C LEU A 126 7.58 7.08 16.51
N ILE A 127 8.72 6.70 15.94
CA ILE A 127 9.49 5.53 16.36
C ILE A 127 10.19 5.84 17.69
N GLU A 128 10.81 7.01 17.80
CA GLU A 128 11.52 7.44 19.01
C GLU A 128 10.60 7.72 20.20
N GLU A 129 9.42 8.31 19.94
CA GLU A 129 8.43 8.60 20.98
C GLU A 129 7.81 7.31 21.55
N TRP A 130 7.65 6.28 20.72
CA TRP A 130 7.24 4.95 21.17
C TRP A 130 8.36 4.17 21.88
N GLU A 131 9.62 4.32 21.47
CA GLU A 131 10.76 3.74 22.20
C GLU A 131 10.91 4.35 23.60
N ARG A 132 10.69 5.66 23.74
CA ARG A 132 10.59 6.36 25.04
C ARG A 132 9.41 5.92 25.89
N LEU A 133 8.28 5.55 25.28
CA LEU A 133 7.10 5.04 26.01
C LEU A 133 7.28 3.59 26.48
N ARG A 134 8.08 2.79 25.78
CA ARG A 134 8.33 1.37 26.11
C ARG A 134 9.45 1.19 27.14
N ASP A 135 10.46 2.04 27.11
CA ASP A 135 11.58 2.02 28.04
C ASP A 135 11.84 3.44 28.57
N PRO A 136 11.46 3.74 29.83
CA PRO A 136 11.69 5.05 30.44
C PRO A 136 13.17 5.45 30.52
N ASP A 137 14.08 4.47 30.43
CA ASP A 137 15.54 4.66 30.47
C ASP A 137 16.18 4.62 29.07
N TYR A 138 15.39 4.59 28.00
CA TYR A 138 15.90 4.66 26.63
C TYR A 138 16.69 5.96 26.42
N GLN A 139 17.99 5.82 26.14
CA GLN A 139 18.84 6.92 25.70
C GLN A 139 19.29 6.65 24.27
N PRO A 140 19.08 7.60 23.34
CA PRO A 140 19.61 7.48 21.99
C PRO A 140 21.14 7.32 22.05
N ARG A 141 21.72 6.51 21.15
CA ARG A 141 23.17 6.29 21.12
C ARG A 141 23.89 7.61 20.83
N PRO A 142 24.83 8.07 21.67
CA PRO A 142 25.45 9.39 21.54
C PRO A 142 26.40 9.56 20.35
N ASP A 143 26.76 8.47 19.65
CA ASP A 143 27.72 8.47 18.52
C ASP A 143 27.08 8.18 17.15
N GLU A 144 25.77 7.94 17.08
CA GLU A 144 25.07 8.09 15.81
C GLU A 144 24.75 9.58 15.68
N PRO A 145 25.32 10.30 14.69
CA PRO A 145 24.87 11.64 14.44
C PRO A 145 23.36 11.54 14.24
N GLU A 146 22.58 12.22 15.09
CA GLU A 146 21.22 12.60 14.75
C GLU A 146 21.32 13.06 13.30
N PRO A 147 20.72 12.36 12.31
CA PRO A 147 20.61 12.97 11.01
C PRO A 147 19.91 14.28 11.34
N GLU A 148 20.60 15.41 11.16
CA GLU A 148 19.98 16.72 11.26
C GLU A 148 18.77 16.63 10.35
N ALA A 149 17.61 16.36 10.95
CA ALA A 149 16.35 16.30 10.27
C ALA A 149 15.96 17.76 10.05
N VAL A 150 16.77 18.44 9.24
CA VAL A 150 16.18 19.22 8.17
C VAL A 150 15.31 18.17 7.48
N SER A 151 14.03 18.13 7.83
CA SER A 151 13.01 17.45 7.04
C SER A 151 13.11 18.11 5.67
N ARG A 152 14.04 17.61 4.86
CA ARG A 152 14.02 17.82 3.42
C ARG A 152 12.75 17.06 3.09
N GLY A 153 11.67 17.78 2.81
CA GLY A 153 10.33 17.22 2.66
C GLY A 153 10.34 16.00 1.75
N ILE A 154 9.24 15.23 1.74
CA ILE A 154 9.17 13.94 1.06
C ILE A 154 9.64 13.97 -0.40
N THR A 155 9.61 15.12 -1.09
CA THR A 155 10.11 15.31 -2.45
C THR A 155 11.63 15.27 -2.61
N ALA A 156 12.39 15.45 -1.53
CA ALA A 156 13.86 15.49 -1.56
C ALA A 156 14.49 14.12 -1.84
N ASP A 157 13.83 13.03 -1.44
CA ASP A 157 14.16 11.67 -1.88
C ASP A 157 13.33 11.35 -3.13
N HIS A 158 13.83 11.80 -4.29
CA HIS A 158 13.13 11.64 -5.57
C HIS A 158 12.69 10.19 -5.84
N ARG A 159 13.50 9.19 -5.44
CA ARG A 159 13.16 7.78 -5.64
C ARG A 159 11.98 7.40 -4.75
N ALA A 160 12.05 7.69 -3.45
CA ALA A 160 10.96 7.39 -2.53
C ALA A 160 9.66 8.12 -2.91
N PHE A 161 9.75 9.40 -3.30
CA PHE A 161 8.59 10.17 -3.72
C PHE A 161 7.95 9.60 -5.00
N THR A 162 8.77 9.20 -5.98
CA THR A 162 8.27 8.54 -7.21
C THR A 162 7.45 7.29 -6.88
N VAL A 163 7.89 6.49 -5.90
CA VAL A 163 7.15 5.32 -5.45
C VAL A 163 5.84 5.71 -4.77
N MET A 164 5.83 6.74 -3.91
CA MET A 164 4.60 7.25 -3.28
C MET A 164 3.58 7.70 -4.33
N LEU A 165 4.01 8.43 -5.36
CA LEU A 165 3.14 8.86 -6.46
C LEU A 165 2.54 7.67 -7.21
N ARG A 166 3.37 6.68 -7.59
CA ARG A 166 2.90 5.45 -8.25
C ARG A 166 1.91 4.69 -7.39
N ASN A 167 2.15 4.59 -6.08
CA ASN A 167 1.25 3.92 -5.14
C ASN A 167 -0.12 4.60 -5.08
N ALA A 168 -0.11 5.92 -4.94
CA ALA A 168 -1.32 6.72 -4.82
C ALA A 168 -2.15 6.64 -6.11
N ALA A 169 -1.51 6.78 -7.28
CA ALA A 169 -2.17 6.62 -8.57
C ALA A 169 -2.75 5.21 -8.76
N PHE A 170 -2.00 4.15 -8.42
CA PHE A 170 -2.49 2.79 -8.57
C PHE A 170 -3.61 2.44 -7.57
N ARG A 171 -3.63 3.07 -6.39
CA ARG A 171 -4.77 2.98 -5.46
C ARG A 171 -6.05 3.52 -6.09
N LEU A 172 -5.96 4.67 -6.79
CA LEU A 172 -7.08 5.21 -7.57
C LEU A 172 -7.54 4.24 -8.67
N VAL A 173 -6.60 3.72 -9.49
CA VAL A 173 -6.91 2.70 -10.52
C VAL A 173 -7.67 1.52 -9.92
N ARG A 174 -7.25 1.04 -8.74
CA ARG A 174 -7.86 -0.10 -8.06
C ARG A 174 -9.28 0.17 -7.56
N ALA A 175 -9.57 1.39 -7.12
CA ALA A 175 -10.93 1.80 -6.76
C ALA A 175 -11.83 1.85 -8.01
N LEU A 176 -11.34 2.44 -9.10
CA LEU A 176 -12.06 2.52 -10.38
C LEU A 176 -12.35 1.12 -10.97
N ALA A 177 -11.35 0.24 -10.98
CA ALA A 177 -11.47 -1.14 -11.48
C ALA A 177 -12.53 -1.96 -10.73
N ARG A 178 -12.80 -1.63 -9.46
CA ARG A 178 -13.79 -2.30 -8.62
C ARG A 178 -15.16 -1.62 -8.62
N GLY A 179 -15.32 -0.52 -9.36
CA GLY A 179 -16.53 0.30 -9.30
C GLY A 179 -16.74 1.00 -7.96
N GLN A 180 -15.69 1.17 -7.16
CA GLN A 180 -15.74 1.86 -5.87
C GLN A 180 -15.61 3.37 -6.07
N PHE A 181 -16.54 3.97 -6.81
CA PHE A 181 -16.44 5.37 -7.23
C PHE A 181 -16.50 6.38 -6.08
N GLU A 182 -17.19 6.02 -4.98
CA GLU A 182 -17.16 6.80 -3.73
C GLU A 182 -15.77 6.85 -3.12
N GLU A 183 -15.06 5.71 -3.08
CA GLU A 183 -13.68 5.66 -2.60
C GLU A 183 -12.76 6.46 -3.53
N ALA A 184 -12.91 6.28 -4.85
CA ALA A 184 -12.14 7.04 -5.85
C ALA A 184 -12.28 8.56 -5.68
N ALA A 185 -13.49 9.06 -5.40
CA ALA A 185 -13.76 10.48 -5.13
C ALA A 185 -13.03 11.00 -3.89
N THR A 186 -12.82 10.17 -2.87
CA THR A 186 -12.05 10.56 -1.67
C THR A 186 -10.54 10.60 -1.89
N LEU A 187 -10.03 9.91 -2.91
CA LEU A 187 -8.60 9.82 -3.20
C LEU A 187 -8.06 11.01 -4.02
N VAL A 188 -8.94 11.84 -4.57
CA VAL A 188 -8.58 12.98 -5.41
C VAL A 188 -9.06 14.29 -4.78
N ALA A 189 -8.19 15.29 -4.80
CA ALA A 189 -8.53 16.64 -4.39
C ALA A 189 -9.17 17.42 -5.54
N THR A 190 -10.03 18.36 -5.18
CA THR A 190 -10.69 19.27 -6.12
C THR A 190 -10.15 20.69 -5.93
N PRO A 191 -9.42 21.24 -6.91
CA PRO A 191 -9.04 22.65 -6.91
C PRO A 191 -10.25 23.58 -6.90
N PRO A 192 -10.17 24.80 -6.31
CA PRO A 192 -11.30 25.72 -6.23
C PRO A 192 -11.90 26.16 -7.57
N ASP A 193 -11.11 26.08 -8.64
CA ASP A 193 -11.43 26.49 -10.00
C ASP A 193 -11.90 25.33 -10.90
N GLN A 194 -11.98 24.11 -10.36
CA GLN A 194 -12.38 22.91 -11.11
C GLN A 194 -13.61 22.26 -10.50
N GLU A 195 -14.36 21.55 -11.35
CA GLU A 195 -15.46 20.71 -10.89
C GLU A 195 -14.90 19.46 -10.19
N ALA A 196 -15.54 19.07 -9.10
CA ALA A 196 -15.13 17.89 -8.34
C ALA A 196 -15.29 16.61 -9.14
N TRP A 197 -14.45 15.63 -8.85
CA TRP A 197 -14.65 14.25 -9.28
C TRP A 197 -15.57 13.54 -8.28
N THR A 198 -16.88 13.58 -8.55
CA THR A 198 -17.87 12.82 -7.77
C THR A 198 -17.93 11.37 -8.23
N ALA A 199 -18.57 10.52 -7.43
CA ALA A 199 -18.80 9.12 -7.79
C ALA A 199 -19.57 9.00 -9.13
N GLU A 200 -20.60 9.83 -9.33
CA GLU A 200 -21.38 9.85 -10.58
C GLU A 200 -20.54 10.31 -11.77
N ARG A 201 -19.63 11.28 -11.57
CA ARG A 201 -18.74 11.74 -12.65
C ARG A 201 -17.76 10.65 -13.05
N PHE A 202 -17.18 9.93 -12.10
CA PHE A 202 -16.33 8.77 -12.39
C PHE A 202 -17.08 7.68 -13.16
N GLU A 203 -18.29 7.34 -12.71
CA GLU A 203 -19.14 6.35 -13.36
C GLU A 203 -19.47 6.75 -14.81
N GLN A 204 -19.85 8.00 -15.03
CA GLN A 204 -20.16 8.53 -16.36
C GLN A 204 -18.93 8.57 -17.28
N SER A 205 -17.77 9.01 -16.76
CA SER A 205 -16.53 9.08 -17.53
C SER A 205 -16.01 7.69 -17.93
N LEU A 206 -16.19 6.67 -17.09
CA LEU A 206 -15.77 5.29 -17.39
C LEU A 206 -16.83 4.45 -18.10
N ALA A 207 -18.06 4.95 -18.26
CA ALA A 207 -19.10 4.21 -18.96
C ALA A 207 -18.66 3.78 -20.38
N PRO A 208 -18.04 4.64 -21.22
CA PRO A 208 -17.55 4.23 -22.53
C PRO A 208 -16.45 3.16 -22.44
N PHE A 209 -15.54 3.25 -21.45
CA PHE A 209 -14.53 2.21 -21.23
C PHE A 209 -15.19 0.84 -21.00
N PHE A 210 -16.21 0.77 -20.15
CA PHE A 210 -16.87 -0.50 -19.85
C PHE A 210 -17.86 -0.98 -20.93
N GLU A 211 -18.18 -0.15 -21.92
CA GLU A 211 -18.90 -0.57 -23.12
C GLU A 211 -18.00 -1.40 -24.05
N ASP A 212 -16.74 -0.97 -24.21
CA ASP A 212 -15.78 -1.58 -25.12
C ASP A 212 -14.84 -2.60 -24.44
N HIS A 213 -14.55 -2.43 -23.15
CA HIS A 213 -13.61 -3.25 -22.39
C HIS A 213 -14.26 -3.92 -21.17
N ARG A 214 -13.88 -5.18 -20.91
CA ARG A 214 -14.51 -5.99 -19.85
C ARG A 214 -14.14 -5.59 -18.42
N ALA A 215 -12.93 -5.12 -18.21
CA ALA A 215 -12.39 -4.82 -16.88
C ALA A 215 -11.13 -3.96 -17.00
N ILE A 216 -10.80 -3.25 -15.91
CA ILE A 216 -9.47 -2.65 -15.74
C ILE A 216 -8.59 -3.68 -15.01
N ARG A 217 -7.42 -3.98 -15.55
CA ARG A 217 -6.43 -4.88 -14.94
C ARG A 217 -5.74 -4.20 -13.75
N ILE A 218 -5.57 -4.96 -12.68
CA ILE A 218 -4.97 -4.50 -11.41
C ILE A 218 -3.97 -5.51 -10.84
N ASP A 219 -3.48 -6.41 -11.70
CA ASP A 219 -2.45 -7.39 -11.37
C ASP A 219 -1.06 -6.73 -11.30
N PRO A 220 -0.01 -7.43 -10.79
CA PRO A 220 1.32 -6.85 -10.63
C PRO A 220 1.90 -6.23 -11.90
N HIS A 221 1.57 -6.77 -13.09
CA HIS A 221 2.01 -6.20 -14.35
C HIS A 221 1.41 -4.81 -14.60
N ALA A 222 0.12 -4.61 -14.31
CA ALA A 222 -0.56 -3.31 -14.47
C ALA A 222 0.04 -2.21 -13.58
N ARG A 223 0.75 -2.59 -12.51
CA ARG A 223 1.45 -1.70 -11.58
C ARG A 223 2.87 -1.33 -12.04
N SER A 224 3.38 -1.98 -13.08
CA SER A 224 4.74 -1.77 -13.60
C SER A 224 5.03 -0.31 -13.92
N THR A 225 6.32 0.06 -13.84
CA THR A 225 6.82 1.38 -14.26
C THR A 225 6.53 1.67 -15.73
N GLU A 226 6.36 0.65 -16.57
CA GLU A 226 6.06 0.80 -18.00
C GLU A 226 4.74 1.55 -18.24
N PHE A 227 3.76 1.40 -17.34
CA PHE A 227 2.42 1.97 -17.49
C PHE A 227 2.22 3.27 -16.71
N CYS A 228 3.27 3.76 -16.04
CA CYS A 228 3.23 4.98 -15.26
C CYS A 228 4.41 5.90 -15.61
N VAL A 229 4.10 7.01 -16.27
CA VAL A 229 5.09 8.04 -16.62
C VAL A 229 4.92 9.21 -15.67
N ILE A 230 6.02 9.63 -15.04
CA ILE A 230 6.05 10.79 -14.15
C ILE A 230 7.04 11.80 -14.71
N GLU A 231 6.56 13.02 -14.93
CA GLU A 231 7.35 14.15 -15.39
C GLU A 231 7.30 15.25 -14.34
N GLN A 232 8.43 15.94 -14.14
CA GLN A 232 8.54 17.04 -13.19
C GLN A 232 8.79 18.35 -13.94
N GLU A 233 8.00 19.37 -13.64
CA GLU A 233 8.13 20.72 -14.20
C GLU A 233 7.85 21.75 -13.11
N ASP A 234 8.80 22.66 -12.85
CA ASP A 234 8.69 23.77 -11.89
C ASP A 234 8.15 23.37 -10.48
N GLY A 235 8.59 22.22 -9.96
CA GLY A 235 8.17 21.72 -8.64
C GLY A 235 6.80 21.05 -8.61
N ARG A 236 6.13 20.93 -9.77
CA ARG A 236 4.92 20.14 -9.96
C ARG A 236 5.26 18.82 -10.66
N TYR A 237 4.46 17.81 -10.38
CA TYR A 237 4.60 16.49 -10.97
C TYR A 237 3.36 16.19 -11.79
N ARG A 238 3.56 15.82 -13.05
CA ARG A 238 2.54 15.29 -13.95
C ARG A 238 2.72 13.79 -14.04
N LEU A 239 1.75 13.04 -13.51
CA LEU A 239 1.71 11.59 -13.56
C LEU A 239 0.66 11.15 -14.59
N ARG A 240 1.07 10.33 -15.57
CA ARG A 240 0.15 9.60 -16.45
C ARG A 240 0.18 8.12 -16.12
N GLN A 241 -0.98 7.57 -15.80
CA GLN A 241 -1.17 6.15 -15.52
C GLN A 241 -2.09 5.56 -16.57
N ARG A 242 -1.57 4.62 -17.38
CA ARG A 242 -2.36 3.89 -18.38
C ARG A 242 -3.28 2.89 -17.70
N LEU A 243 -4.50 2.73 -18.21
CA LEU A 243 -5.48 1.75 -17.75
C LEU A 243 -5.39 0.55 -18.67
N LEU A 244 -5.02 -0.59 -18.12
CA LEU A 244 -4.84 -1.80 -18.91
C LEU A 244 -6.15 -2.57 -18.99
N ASP A 245 -6.44 -3.11 -20.16
CA ASP A 245 -7.62 -3.94 -20.39
C ASP A 245 -7.23 -5.39 -20.76
N PRO A 246 -8.14 -6.37 -20.59
CA PRO A 246 -7.87 -7.75 -20.96
C PRO A 246 -7.59 -7.99 -22.44
N ASP A 247 -8.04 -7.09 -23.31
CA ASP A 247 -7.89 -7.20 -24.76
C ASP A 247 -6.64 -6.45 -25.28
N GLU A 248 -5.84 -5.86 -24.37
CA GLU A 248 -4.54 -5.22 -24.64
C GLU A 248 -4.61 -4.04 -25.62
N HIS A 249 -5.73 -3.30 -25.64
CA HIS A 249 -5.82 -2.04 -26.36
C HIS A 249 -5.05 -0.95 -25.61
N ASP A 250 -5.21 -0.91 -24.28
CA ASP A 250 -4.52 -0.05 -23.33
C ASP A 250 -4.47 1.43 -23.78
N ASP A 251 -5.58 1.93 -24.33
CA ASP A 251 -5.73 3.28 -24.89
C ASP A 251 -6.16 4.32 -23.85
N TRP A 252 -6.81 3.89 -22.78
CA TRP A 252 -7.25 4.79 -21.70
C TRP A 252 -6.14 5.15 -20.72
N TYR A 253 -6.20 6.35 -20.16
CA TYR A 253 -5.28 6.80 -19.12
C TYR A 253 -5.88 7.81 -18.14
N LEU A 254 -5.23 7.91 -16.98
CA LEU A 254 -5.42 8.95 -15.99
C LEU A 254 -4.28 9.97 -16.12
N GLU A 255 -4.59 11.26 -16.07
CA GLU A 255 -3.59 12.32 -15.87
C GLU A 255 -3.81 13.00 -14.52
N ILE A 256 -2.80 12.95 -13.67
CA ILE A 256 -2.84 13.45 -12.30
C ILE A 256 -1.73 14.47 -12.10
N TRP A 257 -2.08 15.59 -11.47
CA TRP A 257 -1.16 16.65 -11.11
C TRP A 257 -0.93 16.64 -9.60
N ILE A 258 0.32 16.85 -9.19
CA ILE A 258 0.72 16.91 -7.78
C ILE A 258 1.60 18.14 -7.58
N ASP A 259 1.32 18.94 -6.55
CA ASP A 259 2.17 20.03 -6.12
C ASP A 259 3.20 19.53 -5.09
N GLY A 260 4.49 19.63 -5.43
CA GLY A 260 5.56 19.10 -4.58
C GLY A 260 5.72 19.86 -3.26
N ALA A 261 5.51 21.17 -3.25
CA ALA A 261 5.61 21.97 -2.03
C ALA A 261 4.47 21.62 -1.07
N GLN A 262 3.25 21.47 -1.60
CA GLN A 262 2.14 21.01 -0.79
C GLN A 262 2.35 19.56 -0.29
N ALA A 263 2.91 18.68 -1.13
CA ALA A 263 3.22 17.31 -0.72
C ALA A 263 4.25 17.25 0.42
N ASP A 264 5.24 18.15 0.41
CA ASP A 264 6.21 18.31 1.50
C ASP A 264 5.56 18.81 2.79
N GLU A 265 4.62 19.76 2.70
CA GLU A 265 3.87 20.29 3.85
C GLU A 265 2.92 19.24 4.45
N ASP A 266 2.19 18.51 3.60
CA ASP A 266 1.19 17.51 4.00
C ASP A 266 1.83 16.16 4.42
N GLY A 267 3.11 15.95 4.09
CA GLY A 267 3.82 14.68 4.27
C GLY A 267 3.27 13.54 3.38
N SER A 268 2.42 13.86 2.40
CA SER A 268 1.83 12.91 1.46
C SER A 268 1.39 13.62 0.18
N PRO A 269 1.38 12.94 -0.98
CA PRO A 269 0.97 13.56 -2.24
C PRO A 269 -0.55 13.75 -2.30
N THR A 270 -0.98 14.99 -2.54
CA THR A 270 -2.37 15.32 -2.87
C THR A 270 -2.60 15.15 -4.37
N LEU A 271 -3.46 14.21 -4.76
CA LEU A 271 -3.72 13.90 -6.17
C LEU A 271 -4.80 14.83 -6.75
N VAL A 272 -4.47 15.60 -7.78
CA VAL A 272 -5.46 16.36 -8.55
C VAL A 272 -5.68 15.68 -9.89
N LEU A 273 -6.80 14.98 -10.07
CA LEU A 273 -7.11 14.30 -11.32
C LEU A 273 -7.56 15.32 -12.38
N HIS A 274 -6.78 15.44 -13.45
CA HIS A 274 -7.02 16.38 -14.54
C HIS A 274 -7.76 15.73 -15.72
N HIS A 275 -7.49 14.46 -16.00
CA HIS A 275 -8.09 13.73 -17.12
C HIS A 275 -8.30 12.25 -16.82
N LEU A 276 -9.38 11.69 -17.36
CA LEU A 276 -9.71 10.27 -17.40
C LEU A 276 -10.48 10.01 -18.70
N GLY A 277 -9.90 9.23 -19.60
CA GLY A 277 -10.43 8.99 -20.95
C GLY A 277 -9.42 8.29 -21.85
N ASP A 278 -9.77 8.17 -23.13
CA ASP A 278 -8.94 7.74 -24.27
C ASP A 278 -8.09 8.88 -24.87
#